data_AF-A0A2R5LNN8-F1
#
_entry.id   AF-A0A2R5LNN8-F1
#
_cell.length_a   1.000
_cell.length_b   1.000
_cell.length_c   1.000
_cell.angle_alpha   90.00
_cell.angle_beta   90.00
_cell.angle_gamma   90.00
#
_symmetry.space_group_name_H-M   'P 1'
#
loop_
_entity.id
_entity.type
_entity.pdbx_description
1 polymer ?
#
loop_
_entity_poly.entity_id
_entity_poly.type
_entity_poly.pdbx_seq_one_letter_code
_entity_poly.pdbx_strand_id
1 'polypeptide(L)'
;VYERFIEEMIICSGSGSPEGPQDDHPLNPNPDSRWQTFFKDNDVLLQIDKDVRRLCPDICFFQRQTEYPCMTIMNNPQVETLRKRVERTALNSANVTRNRSGITNISLYVKQSNEHYERLPDGQEAHWEVVERILFLYAKLNPGVGYVQGMNEIIGPIYYTFAADPNPEWKRYAEADCFFCFTSLMSEIRDFFLKTLDDSASGIGAMMHQLMCLLQTEDFDVYSRLQTQEVRPQYYSFRWITLLLSQEFPLPDVIRIWDSLLSDSNRFSFLIFICCAMIVKVRDQLLQGDFPSNMKLLQNFPETDINDLLKDALTIMENNRHRSIFFGKGLK
;
A
#
# COMPACT_ATOMS: atom_id res chain seq x y z
N VAL A 1 -7.99 -23.11 -1.95
CA VAL A 1 -7.82 -22.23 -3.15
C VAL A 1 -6.53 -21.44 -3.04
N TYR A 2 -6.33 -20.65 -1.98
CA TYR A 2 -5.11 -19.86 -1.78
C TYR A 2 -3.80 -20.68 -1.86
N GLU A 3 -3.75 -21.86 -1.22
CA GLU A 3 -2.58 -22.77 -1.28
C GLU A 3 -2.19 -23.14 -2.73
N ARG A 4 -3.17 -23.32 -3.63
CA ARG A 4 -2.90 -23.60 -5.04
C ARG A 4 -2.21 -22.43 -5.73
N PHE A 5 -2.54 -21.19 -5.38
CA PHE A 5 -1.86 -20.01 -5.92
C PHE A 5 -0.39 -20.00 -5.51
N ILE A 6 -0.08 -20.40 -4.27
CA ILE A 6 1.31 -20.52 -3.80
C ILE A 6 2.05 -21.58 -4.63
N GLU A 7 1.46 -22.76 -4.80
CA GLU A 7 2.06 -23.86 -5.57
C GLU A 7 2.30 -23.47 -7.03
N GLU A 8 1.32 -22.89 -7.70
CA GLU A 8 1.40 -22.58 -9.12
C GLU A 8 2.31 -21.36 -9.42
N MET A 9 2.32 -20.34 -8.56
CA MET A 9 2.96 -19.06 -8.86
C MET A 9 4.31 -18.84 -8.17
N ILE A 10 4.50 -19.41 -6.97
CA ILE A 10 5.76 -19.30 -6.23
C ILE A 10 6.67 -20.48 -6.54
N ILE A 11 6.14 -21.71 -6.46
CA ILE A 11 6.93 -22.95 -6.50
C ILE A 11 7.32 -23.34 -7.92
N CYS A 12 6.42 -23.21 -8.90
CA CYS A 12 6.71 -23.56 -10.29
C CYS A 12 7.65 -22.57 -11.04
N SER A 13 8.07 -21.49 -10.41
CA SER A 13 8.91 -20.45 -11.03
C SER A 13 10.40 -20.81 -10.94
N GLY A 14 10.82 -21.94 -11.52
CA GLY A 14 12.23 -22.21 -11.82
C GLY A 14 12.81 -23.58 -11.41
N SER A 15 12.10 -24.41 -10.65
CA SER A 15 12.53 -25.80 -10.42
C SER A 15 12.28 -26.61 -11.70
N GLY A 16 13.36 -26.91 -12.42
CA GLY A 16 13.34 -27.56 -13.72
C GLY A 16 12.43 -28.79 -13.78
N SER A 17 11.38 -28.69 -14.58
CA SER A 17 10.92 -29.84 -15.34
C SER A 17 12.06 -30.19 -16.30
N PRO A 18 12.54 -31.44 -16.35
CA PRO A 18 13.45 -31.91 -17.41
C PRO A 18 12.85 -31.77 -18.82
N GLU A 19 11.56 -31.42 -18.90
CA GLU A 19 10.71 -31.31 -20.08
C GLU A 19 10.36 -29.85 -20.44
N GLY A 20 11.13 -28.86 -19.98
CA GLY A 20 11.06 -27.52 -20.57
C GLY A 20 11.49 -27.54 -22.04
N PRO A 21 10.98 -26.64 -22.91
CA PRO A 21 11.50 -26.51 -24.27
C PRO A 21 13.02 -26.34 -24.20
N GLN A 22 13.78 -27.12 -24.97
CA GLN A 22 15.26 -27.14 -24.95
C GLN A 22 15.90 -25.75 -25.15
N ASP A 23 15.13 -24.76 -25.59
CA ASP A 23 15.56 -23.40 -25.92
C ASP A 23 15.25 -22.35 -24.82
N ASP A 24 14.64 -22.69 -23.68
CA ASP A 24 14.33 -21.70 -22.64
C ASP A 24 15.53 -21.50 -21.68
N HIS A 25 16.28 -20.42 -21.90
CA HIS A 25 17.50 -20.07 -21.14
C HIS A 25 17.47 -18.61 -20.65
N PRO A 26 18.30 -18.21 -19.66
CA PRO A 26 18.28 -16.86 -19.06
C PRO A 26 18.48 -15.68 -20.02
N LEU A 27 18.98 -15.94 -21.22
CA LEU A 27 19.25 -14.92 -22.24
C LEU A 27 18.27 -15.02 -23.42
N ASN A 28 17.21 -15.82 -23.27
CA ASN A 28 16.23 -16.01 -24.34
C ASN A 28 15.45 -14.69 -24.52
N PRO A 29 15.46 -14.09 -25.73
CA PRO A 29 14.77 -12.83 -26.00
C PRO A 29 13.26 -13.00 -26.17
N ASN A 30 12.75 -14.24 -26.22
CA ASN A 30 11.33 -14.51 -26.37
C ASN A 30 10.56 -13.93 -25.16
N PRO A 31 9.59 -13.03 -25.37
CA PRO A 31 8.79 -12.47 -24.27
C PRO A 31 8.03 -13.53 -23.46
N ASP A 32 7.75 -14.70 -24.06
CA ASP A 32 7.06 -15.83 -23.40
C ASP A 32 8.02 -16.78 -22.67
N SER A 33 9.32 -16.47 -22.63
CA SER A 33 10.32 -17.24 -21.88
C SER A 33 10.01 -17.24 -20.37
N ARG A 34 10.14 -18.40 -19.72
CA ARG A 34 10.00 -18.50 -18.26
C ARG A 34 11.08 -17.69 -17.55
N TRP A 35 12.26 -17.55 -18.15
CA TRP A 35 13.32 -16.70 -17.63
C TRP A 35 12.99 -15.21 -17.71
N GLN A 36 12.39 -14.75 -18.81
CA GLN A 36 11.92 -13.36 -18.90
C GLN A 36 10.85 -13.05 -17.84
N THR A 37 9.94 -13.99 -17.61
CA THR A 37 8.93 -13.88 -16.54
C THR A 37 9.61 -13.89 -15.17
N PHE A 38 10.57 -14.78 -14.94
CA PHE A 38 11.33 -14.87 -13.69
C PHE A 38 12.06 -13.56 -13.34
N PHE A 39 12.71 -12.92 -14.32
CA PHE A 39 13.40 -11.65 -14.09
C PHE A 39 12.42 -10.50 -13.83
N LYS A 40 11.33 -10.41 -14.59
CA LYS A 40 10.26 -9.42 -14.32
C LYS A 40 9.65 -9.61 -12.93
N ASP A 41 9.42 -10.86 -12.53
CA ASP A 41 8.93 -11.18 -11.19
C ASP A 41 9.92 -10.73 -10.10
N ASN A 42 11.23 -10.87 -10.33
CA ASN A 42 12.25 -10.41 -9.37
C ASN A 42 12.28 -8.88 -9.24
N ASP A 43 12.04 -8.13 -10.32
CA ASP A 43 11.96 -6.67 -10.26
C ASP A 43 10.77 -6.21 -9.40
N VAL A 44 9.61 -6.85 -9.59
CA VAL A 44 8.41 -6.60 -8.77
C VAL A 44 8.68 -6.98 -7.31
N LEU A 45 9.29 -8.14 -7.07
CA LEU A 45 9.60 -8.63 -5.74
C LEU A 45 10.58 -7.71 -5.00
N LEU A 46 11.61 -7.19 -5.69
CA LEU A 46 12.55 -6.22 -5.12
C LEU A 46 11.88 -4.90 -4.73
N GLN A 47 10.80 -4.51 -5.41
CA GLN A 47 10.03 -3.34 -5.04
C GLN A 47 9.18 -3.62 -3.79
N ILE A 48 8.48 -4.76 -3.78
CA ILE A 48 7.68 -5.20 -2.63
C ILE A 48 8.55 -5.33 -1.38
N ASP A 49 9.68 -6.04 -1.45
CA ASP A 49 10.61 -6.26 -0.33
C ASP A 49 11.00 -4.95 0.36
N LYS A 50 11.37 -3.92 -0.42
CA LYS A 50 11.75 -2.60 0.12
C LYS A 50 10.60 -1.91 0.86
N ASP A 51 9.38 -2.04 0.34
CA ASP A 51 8.20 -1.39 0.89
C ASP A 51 7.72 -2.11 2.16
N VAL A 52 7.66 -3.45 2.16
CA VAL A 52 7.21 -4.22 3.33
C VAL A 52 8.21 -4.21 4.48
N ARG A 53 9.51 -4.05 4.21
CA ARG A 53 10.54 -3.85 5.25
C ARG A 53 10.35 -2.55 6.03
N ARG A 54 9.60 -1.59 5.50
CA ARG A 54 9.34 -0.29 6.12
C ARG A 54 7.89 -0.15 6.59
N LEU A 55 7.12 -1.24 6.52
CA LEU A 55 5.71 -1.25 6.90
C LEU A 55 5.55 -1.07 8.40
N CYS A 56 4.78 -0.05 8.79
CA CYS A 56 4.49 0.32 10.18
C CYS A 56 5.73 0.23 11.11
N PRO A 57 6.75 1.08 10.88
CA PRO A 57 8.04 0.95 11.58
C PRO A 57 7.93 1.16 13.09
N ASP A 58 6.87 1.83 13.55
CA ASP A 58 6.60 2.09 14.96
C ASP A 58 6.14 0.85 15.73
N ILE A 59 5.81 -0.25 15.04
CA ILE A 59 5.45 -1.53 15.67
C ILE A 59 6.43 -2.63 15.28
N CYS A 60 6.91 -3.36 16.29
CA CYS A 60 7.78 -4.51 16.05
C CYS A 60 7.05 -5.72 15.43
N PHE A 61 5.71 -5.68 15.34
CA PHE A 61 4.87 -6.79 14.89
C PHE A 61 5.36 -7.40 13.58
N PHE A 62 5.58 -6.57 12.56
CA PHE A 62 5.96 -7.06 11.23
C PHE A 62 7.33 -7.73 11.19
N GLN A 63 8.24 -7.37 12.09
CA GLN A 63 9.59 -7.95 12.19
C GLN A 63 9.61 -9.25 13.00
N ARG A 64 8.57 -9.51 13.79
CA ARG A 64 8.49 -10.71 14.62
C ARG A 64 8.17 -11.94 13.77
N GLN A 65 8.58 -13.09 14.31
CA GLN A 65 8.24 -14.40 13.76
C GLN A 65 6.72 -14.64 13.79
N THR A 66 6.16 -15.11 12.67
CA THR A 66 4.79 -15.64 12.63
C THR A 66 4.69 -17.02 13.28
N GLU A 67 3.60 -17.27 14.00
CA GLU A 67 3.26 -18.60 14.53
C GLU A 67 2.87 -19.60 13.43
N TYR A 68 2.48 -19.09 12.26
CA TYR A 68 1.97 -19.88 11.13
C TYR A 68 2.76 -19.61 9.86
N PRO A 69 4.01 -20.08 9.77
CA PRO A 69 4.84 -19.84 8.60
C PRO A 69 4.44 -20.76 7.44
N CYS A 70 4.68 -20.33 6.20
CA CYS A 70 4.32 -21.12 5.01
C CYS A 70 5.23 -22.34 4.83
N MET A 71 4.83 -23.48 5.41
CA MET A 71 5.63 -24.71 5.39
C MET A 71 5.89 -25.24 3.99
N THR A 72 4.98 -25.01 3.04
CA THR A 72 5.14 -25.44 1.64
C THR A 72 6.36 -24.80 0.97
N ILE A 73 6.67 -23.54 1.33
CA ILE A 73 7.83 -22.81 0.85
C ILE A 73 9.06 -23.14 1.70
N MET A 74 8.92 -23.14 3.03
CA MET A 74 10.07 -23.29 3.93
C MET A 74 10.68 -24.70 3.96
N ASN A 75 9.86 -25.75 3.86
CA ASN A 75 10.35 -27.13 3.96
C ASN A 75 10.81 -27.72 2.63
N ASN A 76 10.61 -27.02 1.52
CA ASN A 76 10.96 -27.53 0.21
C ASN A 76 12.35 -27.02 -0.23
N PRO A 77 13.42 -27.85 -0.17
CA PRO A 77 14.76 -27.41 -0.55
C PRO A 77 14.90 -27.10 -2.04
N GLN A 78 13.94 -27.52 -2.88
CA GLN A 78 13.89 -27.20 -4.30
C GLN A 78 13.22 -25.86 -4.59
N VAL A 79 12.51 -25.29 -3.61
CA VAL A 79 11.85 -23.99 -3.73
C VAL A 79 12.78 -22.93 -3.17
N GLU A 80 13.19 -22.01 -4.03
CA GLU A 80 13.86 -20.81 -3.58
C GLU A 80 12.81 -19.87 -2.96
N THR A 81 12.88 -19.69 -1.64
CA THR A 81 12.08 -18.70 -0.91
C THR A 81 12.18 -17.33 -1.59
N LEU A 82 11.11 -16.53 -1.57
CA LEU A 82 11.12 -15.17 -2.11
C LEU A 82 12.28 -14.34 -1.54
N ARG A 83 12.52 -14.45 -0.24
CA ARG A 83 13.71 -13.92 0.46
C ARG A 83 15.05 -14.21 -0.25
N LYS A 84 15.33 -15.47 -0.60
CA LYS A 84 16.56 -15.86 -1.32
C LYS A 84 16.63 -15.30 -2.74
N ARG A 85 15.48 -15.22 -3.44
CA ARG A 85 15.39 -14.61 -4.78
C ARG A 85 15.76 -13.12 -4.74
N VAL A 86 15.25 -12.39 -3.75
CA VAL A 86 15.58 -10.98 -3.52
C VAL A 86 17.08 -10.81 -3.28
N GLU A 87 17.66 -11.58 -2.36
CA GLU A 87 19.09 -11.50 -2.02
C GLU A 87 19.99 -11.70 -3.25
N ARG A 88 19.73 -12.74 -4.06
CA ARG A 88 20.51 -12.99 -5.27
C ARG A 88 20.39 -11.88 -6.29
N THR A 89 19.18 -11.34 -6.48
CA THR A 89 18.96 -10.26 -7.45
C THR A 89 19.67 -8.98 -7.01
N ALA A 90 19.65 -8.65 -5.73
CA ALA A 90 20.38 -7.51 -5.18
C ALA A 90 21.91 -7.63 -5.38
N LEU A 91 22.47 -8.83 -5.18
CA LEU A 91 23.91 -9.11 -5.34
C LEU A 91 24.41 -9.00 -6.80
N ASN A 92 23.54 -9.22 -7.80
CA ASN A 92 23.91 -9.27 -9.21
C ASN A 92 24.01 -7.88 -9.88
N SER A 93 23.66 -6.79 -9.19
CA SER A 93 23.77 -5.43 -9.74
C SER A 93 25.18 -4.84 -9.57
N ALA A 94 26.16 -5.38 -10.29
CA ALA A 94 27.51 -4.82 -10.39
C ALA A 94 27.62 -3.88 -11.59
N ASN A 95 28.02 -2.62 -11.36
CA ASN A 95 28.32 -1.70 -12.47
C ASN A 95 29.59 -2.16 -13.20
N VAL A 96 29.44 -2.50 -14.48
CA VAL A 96 30.57 -2.80 -15.36
C VAL A 96 31.05 -1.49 -16.00
N THR A 97 32.23 -1.03 -15.63
CA THR A 97 32.86 0.13 -16.29
C THR A 97 33.90 -0.35 -17.28
N ARG A 98 33.77 0.07 -18.55
CA ARG A 98 34.71 -0.26 -19.61
C ARG A 98 35.59 0.95 -19.87
N ASN A 99 36.89 0.84 -19.65
CA ASN A 99 37.82 1.90 -20.01
C ASN A 99 38.16 1.84 -21.52
N ARG A 100 38.67 2.95 -22.08
CA ARG A 100 38.96 3.10 -23.52
C ARG A 100 40.02 2.12 -24.06
N SER A 101 40.67 1.34 -23.20
CA SER A 101 41.63 0.30 -23.54
C SER A 101 41.00 -1.10 -23.65
N GLY A 102 39.68 -1.22 -23.47
CA GLY A 102 38.97 -2.49 -23.57
C GLY A 102 39.07 -3.38 -22.32
N ILE A 103 39.66 -2.90 -21.22
CA ILE A 103 39.72 -3.60 -19.94
C ILE A 103 38.38 -3.39 -19.22
N THR A 104 37.76 -4.49 -18.84
CA THR A 104 36.49 -4.53 -18.09
C THR A 104 36.81 -4.50 -16.61
N ASN A 105 36.53 -3.39 -15.93
CA ASN A 105 36.65 -3.33 -14.47
C ASN A 105 35.27 -3.63 -13.86
N ILE A 106 35.16 -4.79 -13.21
CA ILE A 106 33.98 -5.15 -12.43
C ILE A 106 34.18 -4.59 -11.02
N SER A 107 33.55 -3.45 -10.74
CA SER A 107 33.47 -2.95 -9.37
C SER A 107 32.33 -3.67 -8.67
N LEU A 108 32.64 -4.72 -7.92
CA LEU A 108 31.73 -5.38 -7.00
C LEU A 108 31.50 -4.47 -5.77
N TYR A 109 30.80 -3.36 -5.96
CA TYR A 109 30.22 -2.67 -4.83
C TYR A 109 29.05 -3.52 -4.34
N VAL A 110 29.31 -4.35 -3.32
CA VAL A 110 28.23 -4.89 -2.51
C VAL A 110 27.56 -3.67 -1.90
N LYS A 111 26.45 -3.24 -2.49
CA LYS A 111 25.57 -2.27 -1.88
C LYS A 111 24.91 -3.02 -0.71
N GLN A 112 25.62 -3.12 0.41
CA GLN A 112 24.98 -3.45 1.68
C GLN A 112 23.94 -2.35 1.87
N SER A 113 22.68 -2.65 1.57
CA SER A 113 21.59 -1.85 2.07
C SER A 113 21.78 -1.81 3.59
N ASN A 114 21.97 -0.61 4.11
CA ASN A 114 22.14 -0.32 5.53
C ASN A 114 20.81 -0.51 6.27
N GLU A 115 20.12 -1.63 6.06
CA GLU A 115 18.83 -1.94 6.68
C GLU A 115 19.08 -2.87 7.86
N HIS A 116 19.09 -2.28 9.05
CA HIS A 116 19.31 -2.86 10.38
C HIS A 116 18.20 -3.83 10.82
N TYR A 117 17.77 -4.76 9.98
CA TYR A 117 16.81 -5.80 10.38
C TYR A 117 17.54 -7.10 10.71
N GLU A 118 17.41 -7.55 11.95
CA GLU A 118 17.93 -8.85 12.38
C GLU A 118 17.19 -9.96 11.62
N ARG A 119 17.95 -10.76 10.87
CA ARG A 119 17.40 -11.86 10.09
C ARG A 119 16.95 -12.98 11.01
N LEU A 120 15.72 -13.45 10.81
CA LEU A 120 15.26 -14.67 11.47
C LEU A 120 16.02 -15.89 10.93
N PRO A 121 16.31 -16.89 11.80
CA PRO A 121 16.94 -18.16 11.42
C PRO A 121 16.16 -18.93 10.34
N ASP A 122 16.84 -19.87 9.68
CA ASP A 122 16.20 -20.78 8.74
C ASP A 122 15.07 -21.58 9.41
N GLY A 123 13.92 -21.69 8.71
CA GLY A 123 12.70 -22.33 9.23
C GLY A 123 11.78 -21.40 10.03
N GLN A 124 12.15 -20.13 10.19
CA GLN A 124 11.29 -19.07 10.69
C GLN A 124 10.93 -18.09 9.58
N GLU A 125 9.75 -17.50 9.70
CA GLU A 125 9.24 -16.52 8.76
C GLU A 125 8.76 -15.30 9.56
N ALA A 126 9.13 -14.11 9.10
CA ALA A 126 8.65 -12.86 9.68
C ALA A 126 7.29 -12.48 9.09
N HIS A 127 6.49 -11.74 9.85
CA HIS A 127 5.21 -11.23 9.36
C HIS A 127 5.34 -10.38 8.07
N TRP A 128 6.42 -9.61 7.89
CA TRP A 128 6.65 -8.87 6.64
C TRP A 128 6.90 -9.80 5.43
N GLU A 129 7.48 -10.99 5.62
CA GLU A 129 7.67 -11.99 4.55
C GLU A 129 6.32 -12.58 4.11
N VAL A 130 5.38 -12.73 5.04
CA VAL A 130 4.01 -13.13 4.74
C VAL A 130 3.32 -12.07 3.87
N VAL A 131 3.44 -10.79 4.26
CA VAL A 131 2.89 -9.66 3.49
C VAL A 131 3.53 -9.57 2.10
N GLU A 132 4.85 -9.75 1.99
CA GLU A 132 5.57 -9.82 0.71
C GLU A 132 4.93 -10.85 -0.23
N ARG A 133 4.70 -12.06 0.27
CA ARG A 133 4.10 -13.15 -0.50
C ARG A 133 2.68 -12.82 -0.95
N ILE A 134 1.84 -12.27 -0.07
CA ILE A 134 0.46 -11.90 -0.43
C ILE A 134 0.46 -10.85 -1.56
N LEU A 135 1.29 -9.80 -1.44
CA LEU A 135 1.40 -8.74 -2.45
C LEU A 135 1.94 -9.27 -3.78
N PHE A 136 2.93 -10.16 -3.73
CA PHE A 136 3.49 -10.78 -4.93
C PHE A 136 2.43 -11.64 -5.65
N LEU A 137 1.69 -12.47 -4.93
CA LEU A 137 0.59 -13.26 -5.50
C LEU A 137 -0.50 -12.36 -6.11
N TYR A 138 -0.87 -11.28 -5.42
CA TYR A 138 -1.84 -10.32 -5.95
C TYR A 138 -1.37 -9.71 -7.27
N ALA A 139 -0.10 -9.27 -7.35
CA ALA A 139 0.47 -8.68 -8.55
C ALA A 139 0.51 -9.68 -9.73
N LYS A 140 0.83 -10.95 -9.46
CA LYS A 140 0.79 -12.04 -10.45
C LYS A 140 -0.61 -12.30 -10.98
N LEU A 141 -1.62 -12.29 -10.11
CA LEU A 141 -3.02 -12.54 -10.46
C LEU A 141 -3.68 -11.35 -11.17
N ASN A 142 -3.15 -10.14 -11.00
CA ASN A 142 -3.73 -8.91 -11.54
C ASN A 142 -2.71 -8.15 -12.41
N PRO A 143 -2.22 -8.72 -13.54
CA PRO A 143 -1.15 -8.11 -14.33
C PRO A 143 -1.51 -6.76 -14.95
N GLY A 144 -2.80 -6.44 -15.08
CA GLY A 144 -3.27 -5.12 -15.54
C GLY A 144 -3.09 -4.00 -14.51
N VAL A 145 -2.91 -4.34 -13.23
CA VAL A 145 -2.61 -3.41 -12.14
C VAL A 145 -1.17 -3.60 -11.66
N GLY A 146 -0.76 -4.85 -11.45
CA GLY A 146 0.52 -5.21 -10.87
C GLY A 146 0.63 -4.78 -9.40
N TYR A 147 1.87 -4.69 -8.92
CA TYR A 147 2.16 -4.05 -7.63
C TYR A 147 2.41 -2.55 -7.85
N VAL A 148 1.79 -1.72 -7.02
CA VAL A 148 2.01 -0.27 -6.98
C VAL A 148 2.40 0.13 -5.56
N GLN A 149 3.44 0.95 -5.44
CA GLN A 149 3.88 1.49 -4.14
C GLN A 149 2.70 2.17 -3.44
N GLY A 150 2.50 1.84 -2.15
CA GLY A 150 1.33 2.23 -1.37
C GLY A 150 0.36 1.08 -1.09
N MET A 151 0.36 0.02 -1.91
CA MET A 151 -0.43 -1.20 -1.62
C MET A 151 0.02 -1.87 -0.31
N ASN A 152 1.31 -1.78 0.03
CA ASN A 152 1.87 -2.23 1.31
C ASN A 152 1.18 -1.55 2.51
N GLU A 153 0.82 -0.27 2.38
CA GLU A 153 0.15 0.51 3.44
C GLU A 153 -1.33 0.16 3.59
N ILE A 154 -1.94 -0.39 2.55
CA ILE A 154 -3.33 -0.89 2.58
C ILE A 154 -3.37 -2.29 3.19
N ILE A 155 -2.47 -3.18 2.78
CA ILE A 155 -2.49 -4.56 3.27
C ILE A 155 -2.04 -4.68 4.74
N GLY A 156 -1.17 -3.78 5.22
CA GLY A 156 -0.64 -3.82 6.58
C GLY A 156 -1.74 -3.88 7.66
N PRO A 157 -2.69 -2.94 7.70
CA PRO A 157 -3.79 -2.97 8.67
C PRO A 157 -4.67 -4.22 8.57
N ILE A 158 -4.95 -4.70 7.35
CA ILE A 158 -5.75 -5.92 7.12
C ILE A 158 -5.03 -7.12 7.71
N TYR A 159 -3.76 -7.31 7.34
CA TYR A 159 -2.98 -8.45 7.80
C TYR A 159 -2.81 -8.45 9.31
N TYR A 160 -2.47 -7.29 9.89
CA TYR A 160 -2.34 -7.16 11.34
C TYR A 160 -3.63 -7.58 12.04
N THR A 161 -4.79 -7.13 11.56
CA THR A 161 -6.09 -7.45 12.16
C THR A 161 -6.33 -8.95 12.22
N PHE A 162 -6.03 -9.69 11.14
CA PHE A 162 -6.20 -11.15 11.13
C PHE A 162 -5.10 -11.89 11.90
N ALA A 163 -3.84 -11.47 11.79
CA ALA A 163 -2.69 -12.16 12.36
C ALA A 163 -2.51 -11.88 13.87
N ALA A 164 -3.06 -10.77 14.38
CA ALA A 164 -3.08 -10.44 15.80
C ALA A 164 -4.34 -10.94 16.54
N ASP A 165 -5.24 -11.65 15.85
CA ASP A 165 -6.50 -12.13 16.42
C ASP A 165 -6.27 -12.98 17.69
N PRO A 166 -7.07 -12.85 18.76
CA PRO A 166 -6.89 -13.67 19.95
C PRO A 166 -7.19 -15.16 19.71
N ASN A 167 -8.00 -15.50 18.72
CA ASN A 167 -8.36 -16.87 18.37
C ASN A 167 -7.25 -17.52 17.52
N PRO A 168 -6.55 -18.56 18.02
CA PRO A 168 -5.50 -19.24 17.26
C PRO A 168 -6.03 -19.93 16.00
N GLU A 169 -7.29 -20.37 15.99
CA GLU A 169 -7.90 -20.98 14.80
C GLU A 169 -8.04 -19.98 13.66
N TRP A 170 -8.39 -18.72 13.97
CA TRP A 170 -8.51 -17.67 12.96
C TRP A 170 -7.15 -17.17 12.51
N LYS A 171 -6.19 -17.00 13.44
CA LYS A 171 -4.81 -16.63 13.09
C LYS A 171 -4.15 -17.57 12.10
N ARG A 172 -4.44 -18.88 12.17
CA ARG A 172 -3.92 -19.87 11.21
C ARG A 172 -4.28 -19.53 9.76
N TYR A 173 -5.44 -18.92 9.52
CA TYR A 173 -5.93 -18.57 8.18
C TYR A 173 -5.64 -17.11 7.81
N ALA A 174 -4.96 -16.35 8.68
CA ALA A 174 -4.75 -14.90 8.51
C ALA A 174 -4.14 -14.51 7.16
N GLU A 175 -3.18 -15.28 6.64
CA GLU A 175 -2.59 -15.01 5.33
C GLU A 175 -3.60 -15.13 4.18
N ALA A 176 -4.36 -16.23 4.16
CA ALA A 176 -5.34 -16.49 3.12
C ALA A 176 -6.52 -15.50 3.20
N ASP A 177 -7.03 -15.24 4.40
CA ASP A 177 -8.12 -14.30 4.62
C ASP A 177 -7.69 -12.87 4.29
N CYS A 178 -6.47 -12.49 4.65
CA CYS A 178 -5.87 -11.21 4.25
C CYS A 178 -5.80 -11.10 2.72
N PHE A 179 -5.36 -12.13 2.00
CA PHE A 179 -5.30 -12.10 0.54
C PHE A 179 -6.67 -11.82 -0.10
N PHE A 180 -7.71 -12.54 0.32
CA PHE A 180 -9.05 -12.36 -0.26
C PHE A 180 -9.70 -11.04 0.15
N CYS A 181 -9.54 -10.62 1.42
CA CYS A 181 -10.02 -9.33 1.89
C CYS A 181 -9.34 -8.17 1.17
N PHE A 182 -8.01 -8.21 1.05
CA PHE A 182 -7.22 -7.24 0.29
C PHE A 182 -7.65 -7.20 -1.18
N THR A 183 -7.82 -8.37 -1.82
CA THR A 183 -8.28 -8.44 -3.22
C THR A 183 -9.66 -7.82 -3.41
N SER A 184 -10.58 -8.06 -2.47
CA SER A 184 -11.91 -7.45 -2.49
C SER A 184 -11.83 -5.93 -2.38
N LEU A 185 -11.09 -5.41 -1.40
CA LEU A 185 -10.92 -3.96 -1.23
C LEU A 185 -10.26 -3.33 -2.45
N MET A 186 -9.19 -3.94 -2.97
CA MET A 186 -8.49 -3.48 -4.17
C MET A 186 -9.40 -3.45 -5.40
N SER A 187 -10.40 -4.32 -5.50
CA SER A 187 -11.36 -4.25 -6.62
C SER A 187 -12.18 -2.97 -6.63
N GLU A 188 -12.38 -2.35 -5.46
CA GLU A 188 -13.09 -1.07 -5.29
C GLU A 188 -12.15 0.14 -5.43
N ILE A 189 -10.91 0.04 -4.93
CA ILE A 189 -9.96 1.18 -4.89
C ILE A 189 -8.89 1.16 -5.98
N ARG A 190 -8.86 0.14 -6.87
CA ARG A 190 -7.83 0.02 -7.93
C ARG A 190 -7.69 1.26 -8.79
N ASP A 191 -8.77 2.00 -9.01
CA ASP A 191 -8.75 3.20 -9.85
C ASP A 191 -7.90 4.31 -9.21
N PHE A 192 -7.68 4.27 -7.90
CA PHE A 192 -6.79 5.21 -7.19
C PHE A 192 -5.31 4.94 -7.47
N PHE A 193 -4.96 3.75 -7.94
CA PHE A 193 -3.58 3.33 -8.23
C PHE A 193 -3.25 3.40 -9.72
N LEU A 194 -4.24 3.59 -10.59
CA LEU A 194 -4.07 3.66 -12.03
C LEU A 194 -4.05 5.11 -12.50
N LYS A 195 -2.84 5.66 -12.71
CA LYS A 195 -2.63 7.03 -13.24
C LYS A 195 -3.39 7.31 -14.54
N THR A 196 -3.67 6.28 -15.35
CA THR A 196 -4.44 6.39 -16.59
C THR A 196 -5.93 6.72 -16.37
N LEU A 197 -6.41 6.65 -15.13
CA LEU A 197 -7.80 6.93 -14.75
C LEU A 197 -7.96 8.24 -13.95
N ASP A 198 -6.87 9.02 -13.81
CA ASP A 198 -6.88 10.30 -13.08
C ASP A 198 -7.88 11.31 -13.67
N ASP A 199 -8.16 11.23 -14.98
CA ASP A 199 -9.11 12.08 -15.71
C ASP A 199 -10.57 11.56 -15.69
N SER A 200 -10.85 10.47 -14.98
CA SER A 200 -12.20 9.91 -14.88
C SER A 200 -13.07 10.69 -13.88
N ALA A 201 -14.39 10.75 -14.13
CA ALA A 201 -15.36 11.41 -13.25
C ALA A 201 -15.46 10.78 -11.84
N SER A 202 -14.87 9.61 -11.62
CA SER A 202 -14.81 8.87 -10.37
C SER A 202 -13.37 8.66 -9.84
N GLY A 203 -12.38 9.30 -10.46
CA GLY A 203 -10.97 9.16 -10.09
C GLY A 203 -10.60 9.95 -8.84
N ILE A 204 -9.33 9.84 -8.45
CA ILE A 204 -8.75 10.57 -7.33
C ILE A 204 -8.93 12.09 -7.44
N GLY A 205 -8.88 12.63 -8.66
CA GLY A 205 -9.14 14.04 -8.95
C GLY A 205 -10.55 14.48 -8.56
N ALA A 206 -11.56 13.64 -8.84
CA ALA A 206 -12.95 13.91 -8.48
C ALA A 206 -13.15 13.91 -6.95
N MET A 207 -12.53 12.96 -6.24
CA MET A 207 -12.59 12.92 -4.77
C MET A 207 -11.90 14.13 -4.12
N MET A 208 -10.73 14.54 -4.62
CA MET A 208 -10.08 15.77 -4.14
C MET A 208 -10.92 17.02 -4.44
N HIS A 209 -11.59 17.06 -5.60
CA HIS A 209 -12.51 18.15 -5.91
C HIS A 209 -13.71 18.17 -4.95
N GLN A 210 -14.31 17.01 -4.66
CA GLN A 210 -15.38 16.87 -3.66
C GLN A 210 -14.94 17.35 -2.28
N LEU A 211 -13.72 17.01 -1.85
CA LEU A 211 -13.14 17.51 -0.60
C LEU A 211 -13.09 19.04 -0.58
N MET A 212 -12.62 19.67 -1.67
CA MET A 212 -12.53 21.13 -1.73
C MET A 212 -13.90 21.81 -1.76
N CYS A 213 -14.89 21.25 -2.47
CA CYS A 213 -16.26 21.75 -2.47
C CYS A 213 -16.91 21.62 -1.08
N LEU A 214 -16.67 20.51 -0.39
CA LEU A 214 -17.15 20.31 0.97
C LEU A 214 -16.50 21.35 1.90
N LEU A 215 -15.18 21.51 1.85
CA LEU A 215 -14.47 22.50 2.65
C LEU A 215 -14.97 23.92 2.40
N GLN A 216 -15.23 24.30 1.15
CA GLN A 216 -15.78 25.61 0.81
C GLN A 216 -17.13 25.87 1.48
N THR A 217 -17.95 24.83 1.64
CA THR A 217 -19.30 24.93 2.22
C THR A 217 -19.29 24.85 3.74
N GLU A 218 -18.30 24.16 4.33
CA GLU A 218 -18.18 23.98 5.77
C GLU A 218 -17.35 25.10 6.42
N ASP A 219 -16.23 25.52 5.82
CA ASP A 219 -15.37 26.61 6.29
C ASP A 219 -14.77 27.39 5.11
N PHE A 220 -15.47 28.45 4.71
CA PHE A 220 -15.05 29.31 3.60
C PHE A 220 -13.75 30.06 3.89
N ASP A 221 -13.47 30.43 5.15
CA ASP A 221 -12.27 31.19 5.50
C ASP A 221 -11.02 30.33 5.28
N VAL A 222 -11.05 29.08 5.76
CA VAL A 222 -9.96 28.12 5.54
C VAL A 222 -9.82 27.80 4.05
N TYR A 223 -10.93 27.54 3.36
CA TYR A 223 -10.91 27.34 1.91
C TYR A 223 -10.24 28.51 1.17
N SER A 224 -10.68 29.73 1.44
CA SER A 224 -10.15 30.95 0.83
C SER A 224 -8.67 31.16 1.14
N ARG A 225 -8.24 30.84 2.37
CA ARG A 225 -6.84 30.91 2.78
C ARG A 225 -5.97 29.96 1.97
N LEU A 226 -6.37 28.69 1.84
CA LEU A 226 -5.64 27.69 1.06
C LEU A 226 -5.57 28.07 -0.42
N GLN A 227 -6.66 28.58 -1.00
CA GLN A 227 -6.69 29.07 -2.38
C GLN A 227 -5.75 30.26 -2.60
N THR A 228 -5.78 31.25 -1.71
CA THR A 228 -4.94 32.46 -1.79
C THR A 228 -3.46 32.14 -1.69
N GLN A 229 -3.10 31.11 -0.91
CA GLN A 229 -1.73 30.62 -0.79
C GLN A 229 -1.34 29.61 -1.88
N GLU A 230 -2.25 29.28 -2.80
CA GLU A 230 -2.06 28.24 -3.81
C GLU A 230 -1.70 26.86 -3.23
N VAL A 231 -2.18 26.55 -2.03
CA VAL A 231 -2.03 25.22 -1.40
C VAL A 231 -2.97 24.26 -2.11
N ARG A 232 -2.42 23.51 -3.07
CA ARG A 232 -3.22 22.60 -3.89
C ARG A 232 -3.47 21.26 -3.18
N PRO A 233 -4.69 20.68 -3.25
CA PRO A 233 -5.05 19.43 -2.58
C PRO A 233 -4.16 18.24 -2.99
N GLN A 234 -3.64 18.22 -4.22
CA GLN A 234 -2.77 17.12 -4.68
C GLN A 234 -1.52 16.94 -3.82
N TYR A 235 -1.07 17.97 -3.10
CA TYR A 235 0.16 17.92 -2.30
C TYR A 235 -0.03 17.37 -0.88
N TYR A 236 -1.27 17.23 -0.40
CA TYR A 236 -1.57 16.68 0.92
C TYR A 236 -2.66 15.61 0.87
N SER A 237 -3.80 15.87 0.25
CA SER A 237 -4.96 14.97 0.29
C SER A 237 -4.87 13.81 -0.69
N PHE A 238 -3.98 13.84 -1.69
CA PHE A 238 -3.79 12.71 -2.60
C PHE A 238 -3.47 11.44 -1.81
N ARG A 239 -2.44 11.50 -0.96
CA ARG A 239 -1.98 10.38 -0.12
C ARG A 239 -3.04 9.97 0.91
N TRP A 240 -3.70 10.94 1.52
CA TRP A 240 -4.79 10.71 2.48
C TRP A 240 -5.88 9.82 1.89
N ILE A 241 -6.29 10.13 0.65
CA ILE A 241 -7.40 9.45 0.00
C ILE A 241 -6.94 8.13 -0.62
N THR A 242 -5.81 8.09 -1.33
CA THR A 242 -5.34 6.87 -2.01
C THR A 242 -4.93 5.78 -1.02
N LEU A 243 -4.45 6.16 0.17
CA LEU A 243 -4.02 5.22 1.21
C LEU A 243 -5.05 5.06 2.34
N LEU A 244 -6.27 5.59 2.17
CA LEU A 244 -7.33 5.50 3.20
C LEU A 244 -6.83 5.92 4.60
N LEU A 245 -6.04 7.00 4.64
CA LEU A 245 -5.41 7.60 5.83
C LEU A 245 -4.39 6.71 6.57
N SER A 246 -3.97 5.58 6.01
CA SER A 246 -3.11 4.62 6.72
C SER A 246 -1.70 5.13 7.07
N GLN A 247 -1.24 6.21 6.40
CA GLN A 247 0.01 6.88 6.72
C GLN A 247 -0.15 8.20 7.50
N GLU A 248 -1.38 8.61 7.85
CA GLU A 248 -1.60 9.83 8.66
C GLU A 248 -1.69 9.53 10.14
N PHE A 249 -2.02 8.28 10.48
CA PHE A 249 -2.32 7.86 11.83
C PHE A 249 -1.59 6.57 12.18
N PRO A 250 -1.28 6.33 13.46
CA PRO A 250 -0.70 5.07 13.90
C PRO A 250 -1.68 3.92 13.67
N LEU A 251 -1.16 2.69 13.56
CA LEU A 251 -1.97 1.53 13.16
C LEU A 251 -3.28 1.32 13.97
N PRO A 252 -3.30 1.45 15.32
CA PRO A 252 -4.56 1.31 16.08
C PRO A 252 -5.64 2.31 15.65
N ASP A 253 -5.22 3.53 15.34
CA ASP A 253 -6.09 4.61 14.89
C ASP A 253 -6.59 4.39 13.47
N VAL A 254 -5.72 3.88 12.59
CA VAL A 254 -6.09 3.47 11.23
C VAL A 254 -7.16 2.37 11.27
N ILE A 255 -6.98 1.34 12.10
CA ILE A 255 -7.97 0.27 12.28
C ILE A 255 -9.30 0.86 12.75
N ARG A 256 -9.27 1.79 13.73
CA ARG A 256 -10.47 2.46 14.23
C ARG A 256 -11.19 3.28 13.16
N ILE A 257 -10.45 3.99 12.29
CA ILE A 257 -11.02 4.70 11.14
C ILE A 257 -11.65 3.69 10.16
N TRP A 258 -10.95 2.59 9.91
CA TRP A 258 -11.38 1.56 8.97
C TRP A 258 -12.61 0.79 9.46
N ASP A 259 -12.78 0.57 10.76
CA ASP A 259 -14.04 0.04 11.32
C ASP A 259 -15.24 0.89 10.87
N SER A 260 -15.10 2.21 10.93
CA SER A 260 -16.15 3.13 10.50
C SER A 260 -16.32 3.13 8.98
N LEU A 261 -15.23 3.18 8.21
CA LEU A 261 -15.29 3.16 6.74
C LEU A 261 -15.92 1.85 6.23
N LEU A 262 -15.45 0.70 6.68
CA LEU A 262 -15.91 -0.61 6.18
C LEU A 262 -17.37 -0.90 6.60
N SER A 263 -17.84 -0.30 7.70
CA SER A 263 -19.25 -0.39 8.12
C SER A 263 -20.22 0.41 7.24
N ASP A 264 -19.75 1.43 6.51
CA ASP A 264 -20.60 2.28 5.66
C ASP A 264 -20.64 1.75 4.22
N SER A 265 -21.83 1.69 3.62
CA SER A 265 -22.01 1.39 2.20
C SER A 265 -21.47 2.49 1.28
N ASN A 266 -21.34 3.72 1.78
CA ASN A 266 -20.82 4.91 1.08
C ASN A 266 -19.44 5.34 1.64
N ARG A 267 -18.62 4.36 2.04
CA ARG A 267 -17.33 4.55 2.72
C ARG A 267 -16.41 5.59 2.11
N PHE A 268 -16.30 5.65 0.79
CA PHE A 268 -15.43 6.63 0.12
C PHE A 268 -15.99 8.05 0.21
N SER A 269 -17.31 8.23 0.28
CA SER A 269 -17.91 9.51 0.64
C SER A 269 -17.65 9.86 2.10
N PHE A 270 -17.72 8.87 3.01
CA PHE A 270 -17.40 9.08 4.43
C PHE A 270 -15.93 9.49 4.64
N LEU A 271 -15.01 8.90 3.89
CA LEU A 271 -13.60 9.30 3.87
C LEU A 271 -13.41 10.79 3.56
N ILE A 272 -14.17 11.36 2.64
CA ILE A 272 -14.10 12.80 2.32
C ILE A 272 -14.55 13.67 3.50
N PHE A 273 -15.57 13.22 4.25
CA PHE A 273 -16.00 13.91 5.47
C PHE A 273 -14.90 13.86 6.55
N ILE A 274 -14.19 12.73 6.70
CA ILE A 274 -13.04 12.63 7.62
C ILE A 274 -11.91 13.58 7.19
N CYS A 275 -11.53 13.56 5.92
CA CYS A 275 -10.51 14.47 5.38
C CYS A 275 -10.88 15.95 5.57
N CYS A 276 -12.16 16.31 5.42
CA CYS A 276 -12.63 17.67 5.68
C CYS A 276 -12.55 18.02 7.17
N ALA A 277 -12.99 17.10 8.05
CA ALA A 277 -12.88 17.26 9.49
C ALA A 277 -11.42 17.47 9.93
N MET A 278 -10.46 16.75 9.34
CA MET A 278 -9.02 16.96 9.59
C MET A 278 -8.61 18.41 9.32
N ILE A 279 -8.96 18.95 8.14
CA ILE A 279 -8.62 20.34 7.75
C ILE A 279 -9.27 21.35 8.70
N VAL A 280 -10.55 21.18 9.02
CA VAL A 280 -11.29 22.07 9.93
C VAL A 280 -10.70 22.03 11.34
N LYS A 281 -10.22 20.87 11.79
CA LYS A 281 -9.63 20.72 13.13
C LYS A 281 -8.38 21.57 13.33
N VAL A 282 -7.61 21.80 12.27
CA VAL A 282 -6.39 22.63 12.29
C VAL A 282 -6.63 24.05 11.77
N ARG A 283 -7.90 24.49 11.69
CA ARG A 283 -8.34 25.80 11.19
C ARG A 283 -7.51 26.97 11.69
N ASP A 284 -7.36 27.11 13.01
CA ASP A 284 -6.73 28.30 13.58
C ASP A 284 -5.26 28.42 13.18
N GLN A 285 -4.57 27.28 13.07
CA GLN A 285 -3.19 27.21 12.60
C GLN A 285 -3.10 27.56 11.10
N LEU A 286 -4.04 27.08 10.28
CA LEU A 286 -4.09 27.37 8.85
C LEU A 286 -4.34 28.86 8.55
N LEU A 287 -5.23 29.50 9.31
CA LEU A 287 -5.54 30.91 9.12
C LEU A 287 -4.37 31.82 9.50
N GLN A 288 -3.59 31.43 10.52
CA GLN A 288 -2.43 32.19 10.99
C GLN A 288 -1.15 31.89 10.21
N GLY A 289 -1.00 30.66 9.69
CA GLY A 289 0.20 30.17 9.02
C GLY A 289 0.38 30.70 7.60
N ASP A 290 1.62 30.70 7.13
CA ASP A 290 2.00 30.98 5.74
C ASP A 290 2.01 29.71 4.87
N PHE A 291 2.31 29.83 3.58
CA PHE A 291 2.30 28.69 2.65
C PHE A 291 3.16 27.50 3.13
N PRO A 292 4.46 27.69 3.49
CA PRO A 292 5.29 26.57 3.95
C PRO A 292 4.78 25.92 5.23
N SER A 293 4.33 26.73 6.20
CA SER A 293 3.81 26.22 7.48
C SER A 293 2.54 25.40 7.28
N ASN A 294 1.60 25.91 6.47
CA ASN A 294 0.33 25.24 6.18
C ASN A 294 0.53 23.97 5.37
N MET A 295 1.43 23.98 4.38
CA MET A 295 1.77 22.77 3.61
C MET A 295 2.36 21.70 4.54
N LYS A 296 3.32 22.09 5.40
CA LYS A 296 3.94 21.16 6.36
C LYS A 296 2.92 20.59 7.34
N LEU A 297 2.01 21.42 7.83
CA LEU A 297 0.95 21.02 8.76
C LEU A 297 -0.01 20.00 8.14
N LEU A 298 -0.42 20.22 6.90
CA LEU A 298 -1.29 19.28 6.18
C LEU A 298 -0.54 18.01 5.76
N GLN A 299 0.78 18.07 5.53
CA GLN A 299 1.57 16.88 5.22
C GLN A 299 1.96 16.04 6.45
N ASN A 300 1.99 16.67 7.64
CA ASN A 300 2.32 16.03 8.91
C ASN A 300 1.23 16.41 9.92
N PHE A 301 0.09 15.73 9.81
CA PHE A 301 -1.08 16.02 10.63
C PHE A 301 -0.74 15.84 12.12
N PRO A 302 -1.15 16.78 13.00
CA PRO A 302 -0.86 16.66 14.43
C PRO A 302 -1.64 15.51 15.08
N GLU A 303 -1.08 14.95 16.16
CA GLU A 303 -1.76 13.94 16.97
C GLU A 303 -3.16 14.43 17.39
N THR A 304 -4.13 13.54 17.25
CA THR A 304 -5.55 13.87 17.40
C THR A 304 -6.30 12.65 17.94
N ASP A 305 -7.27 12.87 18.82
CA ASP A 305 -8.22 11.82 19.20
C ASP A 305 -9.11 11.44 18.01
N ILE A 306 -8.98 10.19 17.56
CA ILE A 306 -9.71 9.67 16.41
C ILE A 306 -11.21 9.61 16.63
N ASN A 307 -11.67 9.32 17.85
CA ASN A 307 -13.11 9.27 18.11
C ASN A 307 -13.72 10.66 18.01
N ASP A 308 -13.01 11.69 18.46
CA ASP A 308 -13.46 13.07 18.27
C ASP A 308 -13.40 13.48 16.79
N LEU A 309 -12.34 13.12 16.06
CA LEU A 309 -12.27 13.35 14.61
C LEU A 309 -13.44 12.69 13.85
N LEU A 310 -13.79 11.45 14.20
CA LEU A 310 -14.90 10.73 13.59
C LEU A 310 -16.25 11.36 13.95
N LYS A 311 -16.44 11.87 15.18
CA LYS A 311 -17.64 12.64 15.56
C LYS A 311 -17.75 13.93 14.76
N ASP A 312 -16.65 14.65 14.59
CA ASP A 312 -16.59 15.86 13.77
C ASP A 312 -17.00 15.54 12.32
N ALA A 313 -16.45 14.47 11.74
CA ALA A 313 -16.79 14.00 10.40
C ALA A 313 -18.28 13.62 10.25
N LEU A 314 -18.85 12.90 11.23
CA LEU A 314 -20.27 12.56 11.25
C LEU A 314 -21.15 13.81 11.31
N THR A 315 -20.78 14.79 12.14
CA THR A 315 -21.50 16.06 12.25
C THR A 315 -21.53 16.81 10.91
N ILE A 316 -20.39 16.87 10.22
CA ILE A 316 -20.30 17.48 8.88
C ILE A 316 -21.20 16.73 7.89
N MET A 317 -21.17 15.38 7.91
CA MET A 317 -22.00 14.56 7.05
C MET A 317 -23.50 14.80 7.26
N GLU A 318 -23.95 14.87 8.52
CA GLU A 318 -25.35 15.13 8.86
C GLU A 318 -25.80 16.53 8.40
N ASN A 319 -24.98 17.55 8.65
CA ASN A 319 -25.24 18.92 8.19
C ASN A 319 -25.34 18.98 6.67
N ASN A 320 -24.44 18.29 5.96
CA ASN A 320 -24.46 18.23 4.50
C ASN A 320 -25.73 17.55 3.96
N ARG A 321 -26.15 16.43 4.56
CA ARG A 321 -27.41 15.75 4.21
C ARG A 321 -28.62 16.66 4.39
N HIS A 322 -28.68 17.41 5.49
CA HIS A 322 -29.76 18.37 5.73
C HIS A 322 -29.78 19.46 4.65
N ARG A 323 -28.63 20.06 4.31
CA ARG A 323 -28.53 21.08 3.24
C ARG A 323 -29.05 20.53 1.92
N SER A 324 -28.63 19.34 1.50
CA SER A 324 -29.10 18.71 0.25
C SER A 324 -30.62 18.50 0.21
N ILE A 325 -31.24 18.13 1.33
CA ILE A 325 -32.70 17.95 1.42
C ILE A 325 -33.44 19.28 1.30
N PHE A 326 -32.95 20.34 1.94
CA PHE A 326 -33.57 21.67 1.86
C PHE A 326 -33.46 22.28 0.47
N PHE A 327 -32.29 22.20 -0.17
CA PHE A 327 -32.12 22.70 -1.54
C PHE A 327 -32.83 21.82 -2.59
N GLY A 328 -32.91 20.51 -2.38
CA GLY A 328 -33.66 19.59 -3.27
C GLY A 328 -35.18 19.75 -3.21
N LYS A 329 -35.72 20.34 -2.14
CA LYS A 329 -37.16 20.69 -2.02
C LYS A 329 -37.51 22.07 -2.56
N GLY A 330 -36.52 22.92 -2.88
CA GLY A 330 -36.72 24.27 -3.42
C GLY A 330 -36.86 24.37 -4.94
N LEU A 331 -36.82 23.23 -5.65
CA LEU A 331 -36.88 23.14 -7.12
C LEU A 331 -38.09 22.34 -7.64
N LYS A 332 -39.20 22.33 -6.91
CA LYS A 332 -40.48 21.78 -7.39
C LYS A 332 -41.55 22.83 -7.55
#